data_AF-M5PP60-F1
#
_entry.id   AF-M5PP60-F1
#
_cell.length_a   1.000
_cell.length_b   1.000
_cell.length_c   1.000
_cell.angle_alpha   90.00
_cell.angle_beta   90.00
_cell.angle_gamma   90.00
#
_symmetry.space_group_name_H-M   'P 1'
#
loop_
_entity.id
_entity.type
_entity.pdbx_description
1 polymer ?
#
loop_
_entity_poly.entity_id
_entity_poly.type
_entity_poly.pdbx_seq_one_letter_code
_entity_poly.pdbx_strand_id
1 'polypeptide(L)'
;MPKYDSGRWNPYLAGALAGLLIVASVWIAGKYVGASTTFVRGAGMIEQLFSPEHVQALEYFAKEKPIIEWQWMFVVGIFAGSLISALTSGSFRLQAVPDSWRERFGPSIGKRGLTAFFGGVVAMYGARLAGG
;
A
#
# COMPACT_ATOMS: atom_id res chain seq x y z
N MET A 1 10.52 22.68 -21.37
CA MET A 1 9.34 23.10 -20.58
C MET A 1 8.61 21.84 -20.14
N PRO A 2 8.35 21.61 -18.84
CA PRO A 2 7.60 20.44 -18.44
C PRO A 2 6.17 20.60 -18.96
N LYS A 3 5.73 19.66 -19.83
CA LYS A 3 4.37 19.60 -20.35
C LYS A 3 3.42 19.50 -19.16
N TYR A 4 2.48 20.45 -19.05
CA TYR A 4 1.32 20.27 -18.18
C TYR A 4 0.57 19.03 -18.65
N ASP A 5 0.56 18.01 -17.79
CA ASP A 5 -0.13 16.76 -18.01
C ASP A 5 -1.64 17.04 -18.00
N SER A 6 -2.28 16.96 -19.16
CA SER A 6 -3.69 17.32 -19.39
C SER A 6 -4.69 16.36 -18.73
N GLY A 7 -4.21 15.35 -18.00
CA GLY A 7 -5.02 14.34 -17.32
C GLY A 7 -5.09 14.46 -15.78
N ARG A 8 -4.52 15.50 -15.17
CA ARG A 8 -4.51 15.63 -13.70
C ARG A 8 -5.84 16.18 -13.18
N TRP A 9 -6.47 15.43 -12.27
CA TRP A 9 -7.67 15.88 -11.58
C TRP A 9 -7.39 17.10 -10.70
N ASN A 10 -8.40 17.95 -10.53
CA ASN A 10 -8.33 19.06 -9.58
C ASN A 10 -8.03 18.50 -8.17
N PRO A 11 -6.95 18.95 -7.50
CA PRO A 11 -6.55 18.40 -6.20
C PRO A 11 -7.61 18.55 -5.12
N TYR A 12 -8.43 19.60 -5.17
CA TYR A 12 -9.53 19.80 -4.22
C TYR A 12 -10.66 18.79 -4.46
N LEU A 13 -10.96 18.48 -5.72
CA LEU A 13 -11.97 17.49 -6.06
C LEU A 13 -11.51 16.08 -5.68
N ALA A 14 -10.27 15.72 -6.04
CA ALA A 14 -9.68 14.44 -5.66
C ALA A 14 -9.59 14.29 -4.13
N GLY A 15 -9.20 15.35 -3.42
CA GLY A 15 -9.18 15.39 -1.96
C GLY A 15 -10.58 15.24 -1.34
N ALA A 16 -11.59 15.93 -1.88
CA ALA A 16 -12.97 15.81 -1.41
C ALA A 16 -13.52 14.39 -1.59
N LEU A 17 -13.27 13.75 -2.73
CA LEU A 17 -13.68 12.37 -2.98
C LEU A 17 -12.95 11.37 -2.07
N ALA A 18 -11.65 11.57 -1.83
CA ALA A 18 -10.91 10.77 -0.86
C ALA A 18 -11.45 10.94 0.57
N GLY A 19 -11.78 12.16 0.97
CA GLY A 19 -12.42 12.45 2.26
C GLY A 19 -13.78 11.77 2.39
N LEU A 20 -14.64 11.86 1.37
CA LEU A 20 -15.94 11.18 1.33
C LEU A 20 -15.78 9.66 1.43
N LEU A 21 -14.78 9.07 0.75
CA LEU A 21 -14.49 7.65 0.85
C LEU A 21 -14.12 7.23 2.28
N ILE A 22 -13.29 8.03 2.97
CA ILE A 22 -12.89 7.76 4.36
C ILE A 22 -14.11 7.82 5.30
N VAL A 23 -14.97 8.84 5.13
CA VAL A 23 -16.21 8.96 5.91
C VAL A 23 -17.14 7.78 5.63
N ALA A 24 -17.33 7.41 4.36
CA ALA A 24 -18.14 6.27 3.97
C ALA A 24 -17.61 4.94 4.52
N SER A 25 -16.28 4.76 4.59
CA SER A 25 -15.66 3.58 5.20
C SER A 25 -16.09 3.40 6.66
N VAL A 26 -16.05 4.49 7.44
CA VAL A 26 -16.46 4.45 8.85
C VAL A 26 -17.98 4.30 8.97
N TRP A 27 -18.74 5.00 8.13
CA TRP A 27 -20.20 5.00 8.22
C TRP A 27 -20.84 3.67 7.81
N ILE A 28 -20.36 3.05 6.72
CA ILE A 28 -20.93 1.81 6.18
C ILE A 28 -20.34 0.59 6.89
N ALA A 29 -19.01 0.57 7.02
CA ALA A 29 -18.31 -0.63 7.47
C ALA A 29 -17.79 -0.55 8.91
N GLY A 30 -17.93 0.60 9.59
CA GLY A 30 -17.48 0.77 10.97
C GLY A 30 -15.96 0.66 11.14
N LYS A 31 -15.19 0.77 10.05
CA LYS A 31 -13.73 0.59 10.05
C LYS A 31 -13.04 1.80 9.45
N TYR A 32 -11.94 2.18 10.11
CA TYR A 32 -10.99 3.15 9.57
C TYR A 32 -10.17 2.54 8.44
N VAL A 33 -9.72 3.39 7.52
CA VAL A 33 -8.79 2.99 6.47
C VAL A 33 -7.41 2.73 7.07
N GLY A 34 -6.78 1.64 6.65
CA GLY A 34 -5.46 1.25 7.11
C GLY A 34 -4.75 0.37 6.07
N ALA A 35 -3.43 0.30 6.14
CA ALA A 35 -2.64 -0.53 5.23
C ALA A 35 -1.59 -1.41 5.95
N SER A 36 -0.95 -0.92 7.01
CA SER A 36 0.17 -1.58 7.69
C SER A 36 -0.19 -2.97 8.26
N THR A 37 -1.39 -3.11 8.84
CA THR A 37 -1.89 -4.36 9.42
C THR A 37 -2.01 -5.46 8.39
N THR A 38 -2.44 -5.11 7.18
CA THR A 38 -2.59 -6.03 6.05
C THR A 38 -1.28 -6.73 5.69
N PHE A 39 -0.17 -6.00 5.68
CA PHE A 39 1.14 -6.56 5.33
C PHE A 39 1.62 -7.58 6.38
N VAL A 40 1.44 -7.28 7.66
CA VAL A 40 1.86 -8.19 8.74
C VAL A 40 0.94 -9.41 8.82
N ARG A 41 -0.37 -9.23 8.61
CA ARG A 41 -1.30 -10.37 8.55
C ARG A 41 -1.02 -11.26 7.34
N GLY A 42 -0.69 -10.67 6.18
CA GLY A 42 -0.27 -11.42 5.00
C GLY A 42 1.00 -12.24 5.25
N ALA A 43 2.00 -11.65 5.91
CA ALA A 43 3.19 -12.37 6.35
C ALA A 43 2.84 -13.51 7.33
N GLY A 44 1.97 -13.24 8.31
CA GLY A 44 1.48 -14.25 9.26
C GLY A 44 0.69 -15.40 8.62
N MET A 45 -0.09 -15.13 7.57
CA MET A 45 -0.78 -16.18 6.77
C MET A 45 0.22 -17.10 6.07
N ILE A 46 1.27 -16.51 5.49
CA ILE A 46 2.35 -17.28 4.84
C ILE A 46 3.11 -18.09 5.89
N GLU A 47 3.46 -17.49 7.02
CA GLU A 47 4.17 -18.15 8.11
C GLU A 47 3.34 -19.29 8.73
N GLN A 48 2.02 -19.14 8.82
CA GLN A 48 1.11 -20.18 9.29
C GLN A 48 1.06 -21.40 8.36
N LEU A 49 1.32 -21.23 7.06
CA LEU A 49 1.41 -22.34 6.11
C LEU A 49 2.68 -23.19 6.29
N PHE A 50 3.76 -22.60 6.83
CA PHE A 50 5.06 -23.29 7.01
C PHE A 50 5.32 -23.73 8.45
N SER A 51 4.86 -22.98 9.46
CA SER A 51 5.10 -23.28 10.88
C SER A 51 3.92 -22.87 11.77
N PRO A 52 2.82 -23.67 11.80
CA PRO A 52 1.60 -23.34 12.53
C PRO A 52 1.78 -23.21 14.06
N GLU A 53 2.76 -23.91 14.62
CA GLU A 53 3.04 -23.98 16.06
C GLU A 53 3.73 -22.70 16.58
N HIS A 54 4.55 -22.04 15.76
CA HIS A 54 5.22 -20.78 16.11
C HIS A 54 4.23 -19.60 16.13
N VAL A 55 3.32 -19.54 15.15
CA VAL A 55 2.31 -18.48 15.03
C VAL A 55 1.31 -18.52 16.19
N GLN A 56 0.98 -19.72 16.68
CA GLN A 56 0.06 -19.89 17.82
C GLN A 56 0.71 -19.57 19.18
N ALA A 57 2.05 -19.63 19.29
CA ALA A 57 2.77 -19.32 20.52
C ALA A 57 3.00 -17.81 20.75
N LEU A 58 2.81 -16.98 19.73
CA LEU A 58 2.98 -15.52 19.79
C LEU A 58 1.67 -14.80 20.14
N GLU A 59 1.62 -14.16 21.31
CA GLU A 59 0.48 -13.31 21.76
C GLU A 59 0.05 -12.26 20.72
N TYR A 60 0.98 -11.81 19.88
CA TYR A 60 0.73 -10.85 18.81
C TYR A 60 -0.27 -11.39 17.76
N PHE A 61 -0.17 -12.67 17.36
CA PHE A 61 -1.08 -13.27 16.38
C PHE A 61 -2.41 -13.73 16.99
N ALA A 62 -2.50 -13.82 18.32
CA ALA A 62 -3.78 -13.98 19.01
C ALA A 62 -4.64 -12.71 18.92
N LYS A 63 -4.00 -11.53 18.90
CA LYS A 63 -4.65 -10.22 18.69
C LYS A 63 -4.85 -9.89 17.22
N GLU A 64 -3.84 -10.09 16.39
CA GLU A 64 -3.84 -9.80 14.95
C GLU A 64 -3.99 -11.08 14.14
N LYS A 65 -5.20 -11.68 14.21
CA LYS A 65 -5.47 -12.94 13.51
C LYS A 65 -5.15 -12.79 12.02
N PRO A 66 -4.39 -13.74 11.43
CA PRO A 66 -4.05 -13.75 10.00
C PRO A 66 -5.27 -14.18 9.18
N ILE A 67 -6.34 -13.38 9.21
CA ILE A 67 -7.57 -13.58 8.45
C ILE A 67 -7.72 -12.50 7.38
N ILE A 68 -8.35 -12.87 6.28
CA ILE A 68 -8.78 -11.90 5.27
C ILE A 68 -9.93 -11.11 5.91
N GLU A 69 -9.60 -9.91 6.37
CA GLU A 69 -10.58 -8.97 6.90
C GLU A 69 -10.80 -7.81 5.93
N TRP A 70 -11.68 -6.89 6.32
CA TRP A 70 -11.94 -5.66 5.58
C TRP A 70 -10.64 -4.95 5.17
N GLN A 71 -9.73 -4.61 6.09
CA GLN A 71 -8.48 -3.91 5.72
C GLN A 71 -7.66 -4.63 4.62
N TRP A 72 -7.69 -5.97 4.58
CA TRP A 72 -7.06 -6.74 3.51
C TRP A 72 -7.77 -6.56 2.17
N MET A 73 -9.11 -6.67 2.16
CA MET A 73 -9.93 -6.38 0.98
C MET A 73 -9.78 -4.93 0.51
N PHE A 74 -9.54 -3.98 1.41
CA PHE A 74 -9.28 -2.58 1.07
C PHE A 74 -8.03 -2.41 0.24
N VAL A 75 -6.92 -2.99 0.69
CA VAL A 75 -5.63 -2.87 0.01
C VAL A 75 -5.69 -3.55 -1.36
N VAL A 76 -6.37 -4.69 -1.47
CA VAL A 76 -6.64 -5.34 -2.76
C VAL A 76 -7.51 -4.47 -3.65
N GLY A 77 -8.54 -3.82 -3.10
CA GLY A 77 -9.38 -2.87 -3.81
C GLY A 77 -8.60 -1.65 -4.32
N ILE A 78 -7.69 -1.10 -3.52
CA ILE A 78 -6.77 -0.01 -3.95
C ILE A 78 -5.91 -0.49 -5.11
N PHE A 79 -5.31 -1.68 -4.98
CA PHE A 79 -4.47 -2.24 -6.04
C PHE A 79 -5.26 -2.40 -7.34
N ALA A 80 -6.40 -3.11 -7.30
CA ALA A 80 -7.24 -3.34 -8.47
C ALA A 80 -7.79 -2.03 -9.07
N GLY A 81 -8.28 -1.11 -8.24
CA GLY A 81 -8.79 0.19 -8.67
C GLY A 81 -7.72 1.05 -9.33
N SER A 82 -6.52 1.09 -8.74
CA SER A 82 -5.39 1.83 -9.33
C SER A 82 -4.93 1.21 -10.66
N LEU A 83 -4.94 -0.11 -10.78
CA LEU A 83 -4.59 -0.81 -12.00
C LEU A 83 -5.61 -0.54 -13.11
N ILE A 84 -6.91 -0.69 -12.82
CA ILE A 84 -7.98 -0.38 -13.77
C ILE A 84 -7.87 1.08 -14.21
N SER A 85 -7.68 2.01 -13.28
CA SER A 85 -7.53 3.43 -13.59
C SER A 85 -6.33 3.70 -14.49
N ALA A 86 -5.18 3.04 -14.26
CA ALA A 86 -3.98 3.23 -15.07
C ALA A 86 -4.13 2.63 -16.48
N LEU A 87 -4.88 1.53 -16.61
CA LEU A 87 -5.17 0.90 -17.89
C LEU A 87 -6.16 1.74 -18.71
N THR A 88 -7.24 2.22 -18.09
CA THR A 88 -8.26 3.02 -18.79
C THR A 88 -7.78 4.42 -19.15
N SER A 89 -6.88 5.00 -18.37
CA SER A 89 -6.24 6.29 -18.69
C SER A 89 -5.09 6.17 -19.71
N GLY A 90 -4.65 4.95 -20.03
CA GLY A 90 -3.46 4.71 -20.85
C GLY A 90 -2.15 5.12 -20.16
N SER A 91 -2.15 5.37 -18.85
CA SER A 91 -0.96 5.78 -18.09
C SER A 91 -0.14 4.61 -17.54
N PHE A 92 -0.58 3.37 -17.73
CA PHE A 92 0.14 2.18 -17.27
C PHE A 92 1.50 2.04 -17.96
N ARG A 93 2.57 1.91 -17.18
CA ARG A 93 3.95 1.74 -17.68
C ARG A 93 4.72 0.76 -16.81
N LEU A 94 5.31 -0.25 -17.44
CA LEU A 94 6.27 -1.15 -16.78
C LEU A 94 7.63 -0.48 -16.74
N GLN A 95 8.02 0.04 -15.57
CA GLN A 95 9.30 0.71 -15.37
C GLN A 95 10.00 0.19 -14.12
N ALA A 96 11.21 -0.37 -14.29
CA ALA A 96 12.04 -0.83 -13.17
C ALA A 96 12.67 0.32 -12.38
N VAL A 97 12.91 1.45 -13.05
CA VAL A 97 13.47 2.68 -12.47
C VAL A 97 12.60 3.85 -12.93
N PRO A 98 11.87 4.52 -12.02
CA PRO A 98 11.08 5.71 -12.34
C PRO A 98 11.94 6.83 -12.93
N ASP A 99 11.38 7.61 -13.84
CA ASP A 99 12.11 8.71 -14.50
C ASP A 99 12.66 9.72 -13.47
N SER A 100 11.88 10.02 -12.42
CA SER A 100 12.31 10.89 -11.31
C SER A 100 13.52 10.36 -10.51
N TRP A 101 13.66 9.03 -10.40
CA TRP A 101 14.83 8.41 -9.80
C TRP A 101 16.02 8.47 -10.77
N ARG A 102 15.77 8.15 -12.05
CA ARG A 102 16.79 8.12 -13.09
C ARG A 102 17.49 9.47 -13.24
N GLU A 103 16.72 10.56 -13.20
CA GLU A 103 17.24 11.94 -13.28
C GLU A 103 18.18 12.30 -12.13
N ARG A 104 17.96 11.75 -10.93
CA ARG A 104 18.70 12.12 -9.71
C ARG A 104 19.84 11.17 -9.36
N PHE A 105 19.63 9.87 -9.59
CA PHE A 105 20.49 8.80 -9.08
C PHE A 105 20.94 7.83 -10.19
N GLY A 106 20.55 8.07 -11.44
CA GLY A 106 20.90 7.27 -12.60
C GLY A 106 20.01 6.02 -12.80
N PRO A 107 20.26 5.25 -13.87
CA PRO A 107 19.39 4.15 -14.32
C PRO A 107 19.59 2.83 -13.55
N SER A 108 20.35 2.82 -12.46
CA SER A 108 20.71 1.58 -11.76
C SER A 108 19.51 0.96 -11.04
N ILE A 109 19.05 -0.19 -11.56
CA ILE A 109 17.96 -0.99 -10.97
C ILE A 109 18.34 -1.45 -9.55
N GLY A 110 19.58 -1.91 -9.35
CA GLY A 110 20.05 -2.39 -8.04
C GLY A 110 20.05 -1.30 -6.96
N LYS A 111 20.57 -0.10 -7.27
CA LYS A 111 20.58 1.02 -6.31
C LYS A 111 19.15 1.45 -5.94
N ARG A 112 18.25 1.52 -6.93
CA ARG A 112 16.82 1.81 -6.69
C ARG A 112 16.18 0.72 -5.83
N GLY A 113 16.43 -0.54 -6.16
CA GLY A 113 15.86 -1.70 -5.46
C GLY A 113 16.25 -1.72 -3.99
N LEU A 114 17.54 -1.58 -3.70
CA LEU A 114 18.05 -1.50 -2.32
C LEU A 114 17.44 -0.33 -1.56
N THR A 115 17.39 0.86 -2.17
CA THR A 115 16.84 2.05 -1.49
C THR A 115 15.34 1.91 -1.24
N ALA A 116 14.58 1.36 -2.20
CA ALA A 116 13.15 1.10 -2.03
C ALA A 116 12.89 0.07 -0.93
N PHE A 117 13.74 -0.97 -0.84
CA PHE A 117 13.64 -1.99 0.21
C PHE A 117 13.89 -1.39 1.61
N PHE A 118 15.03 -0.74 1.82
CA PHE A 118 15.34 -0.13 3.12
C PHE A 118 14.38 1.02 3.47
N GLY A 119 13.96 1.82 2.48
CA GLY A 119 12.92 2.83 2.67
C GLY A 119 11.59 2.21 3.12
N GLY A 120 11.22 1.06 2.55
CA GLY A 120 10.05 0.28 2.98
C GLY A 120 10.18 -0.24 4.42
N VAL A 121 11.35 -0.75 4.82
CA VAL A 121 11.61 -1.19 6.20
C VAL A 121 11.42 -0.03 7.18
N VAL A 122 12.02 1.12 6.91
CA VAL A 122 11.88 2.32 7.75
C VAL A 122 10.42 2.80 7.80
N ALA A 123 9.72 2.82 6.67
CA ALA A 123 8.32 3.22 6.60
C ALA A 123 7.41 2.27 7.41
N MET A 124 7.60 0.96 7.28
CA MET A 124 6.84 -0.04 8.03
C MET A 124 7.10 0.05 9.54
N TYR A 125 8.37 0.20 9.93
CA TYR A 125 8.75 0.37 11.32
C TYR A 125 8.12 1.65 11.91
N GLY A 126 8.21 2.77 11.19
CA GLY A 126 7.63 4.05 11.60
C GLY A 126 6.10 4.01 11.70
N ALA A 127 5.41 3.39 10.74
CA ALA A 127 3.96 3.21 10.78
C ALA A 127 3.54 2.45 12.05
N ARG A 128 4.19 1.31 12.33
CA ARG A 128 3.89 0.50 13.51
C ARG A 128 4.17 1.20 14.83
N LEU A 129 5.26 1.97 14.92
CA LEU A 129 5.54 2.79 16.11
C LEU A 129 4.48 3.89 16.32
N ALA A 130 3.95 4.46 15.25
CA ALA A 130 2.88 5.45 15.30
C ALA A 130 1.49 4.86 15.57
N GLY A 131 1.38 3.53 15.70
CA GLY A 131 0.10 2.83 15.90
C GLY A 131 -0.78 2.78 14.64
N GLY A 132 -0.18 2.96 13.46
CA GLY A 132 -0.85 3.02 12.15
C GLY A 132 -0.26 2.08 11.10
#